data_AF-L0RAJ7-F1
#
_entry.id   AF-L0RAJ7-F1
#
_cell.length_a   1.000
_cell.length_b   1.000
_cell.length_c   1.000
_cell.angle_alpha   90.00
_cell.angle_beta   90.00
_cell.angle_gamma   90.00
#
_symmetry.space_group_name_H-M   'P 1'
#
loop_
_entity.id
_entity.type
_entity.pdbx_description
1 polymer ?
#
loop_
_entity_poly.entity_id
_entity_poly.type
_entity_poly.pdbx_seq_one_letter_code
_entity_poly.pdbx_strand_id
1 'polypeptide(L)'
;MKESDILLVGDSIIEYGLWDEYLGENFKNRGLGGETTAGLKEWFPRIAEKPHAAIILLIGINNLKSGEKNSINRYLADMYELCNEYSGKAKIFLVGILPINEQMAQEFIHCTNDELEKINEKLKKKWPIQSNMSNMSMLGLP
;
A
#
# COMPACT_ATOMS: atom_id res chain seq x y z
N MET A 1 -0.93 1.80 -20.45
CA MET A 1 -1.98 1.46 -19.48
C MET A 1 -3.28 1.96 -20.04
N LYS A 2 -4.36 1.25 -19.75
CA LYS A 2 -5.71 1.51 -20.25
C LYS A 2 -6.55 2.09 -19.12
N GLU A 3 -7.61 2.82 -19.45
CA GLU A 3 -8.56 3.35 -18.45
C GLU A 3 -9.20 2.27 -17.59
N SER A 4 -9.25 1.02 -18.06
CA SER A 4 -9.75 -0.14 -17.32
C SER A 4 -8.71 -0.80 -16.40
N ASP A 5 -7.42 -0.43 -16.51
CA ASP A 5 -6.36 -1.07 -15.74
C ASP A 5 -6.44 -0.67 -14.27
N ILE A 6 -6.16 -1.60 -13.37
CA ILE A 6 -6.10 -1.36 -11.93
C ILE A 6 -4.64 -1.49 -11.49
N LEU A 7 -4.08 -0.45 -10.88
CA LEU A 7 -2.68 -0.44 -10.47
C LEU A 7 -2.55 -1.02 -9.07
N LEU A 8 -1.78 -2.10 -8.93
CA LEU A 8 -1.36 -2.62 -7.63
C LEU A 8 -0.01 -1.99 -7.32
N VAL A 9 0.04 -1.12 -6.32
CA VAL A 9 1.22 -0.32 -6.00
C VAL A 9 1.68 -0.65 -4.59
N GLY A 10 2.98 -0.89 -4.42
CA GLY A 10 3.49 -1.26 -3.11
C GLY A 10 4.95 -1.68 -3.11
N ASP A 11 5.29 -2.43 -2.09
CA ASP A 11 6.63 -2.97 -1.89
C ASP A 11 6.77 -4.40 -2.46
N SER A 12 7.70 -5.18 -1.89
CA SER A 12 7.95 -6.59 -2.20
C SER A 12 6.71 -7.47 -2.15
N ILE A 13 5.71 -7.18 -1.31
CA ILE A 13 4.47 -7.97 -1.26
C ILE A 13 3.74 -7.87 -2.60
N ILE A 14 3.67 -6.65 -3.16
CA ILE A 14 3.10 -6.44 -4.49
C ILE A 14 4.06 -6.94 -5.57
N GLU A 15 5.36 -6.71 -5.46
CA GLU A 15 6.32 -7.12 -6.50
C GLU A 15 6.25 -8.62 -6.82
N TYR A 16 6.24 -9.48 -5.78
CA TYR A 16 6.34 -10.93 -5.96
C TYR A 16 5.00 -11.64 -6.21
N GLY A 17 3.88 -10.91 -6.22
CA GLY A 17 2.57 -11.51 -6.47
C GLY A 17 2.28 -11.74 -7.96
N LEU A 18 1.71 -12.92 -8.27
CA LEU A 18 1.17 -13.28 -9.58
C LEU A 18 -0.25 -12.70 -9.75
N TRP A 19 -0.37 -11.39 -9.62
CA TRP A 19 -1.66 -10.72 -9.47
C TRP A 19 -2.58 -10.83 -10.68
N ASP A 20 -1.99 -10.88 -11.87
CA ASP A 20 -2.71 -11.09 -13.11
C ASP A 20 -3.35 -12.49 -13.18
N GLU A 21 -2.68 -13.51 -12.63
CA GLU A 21 -3.24 -14.86 -12.51
C GLU A 21 -4.37 -14.92 -11.46
N TYR A 22 -4.21 -14.23 -10.33
CA TYR A 22 -5.17 -14.30 -9.22
C TYR A 22 -6.38 -13.37 -9.38
N LEU A 23 -6.19 -12.20 -9.98
CA LEU A 23 -7.17 -11.13 -10.02
C LEU A 23 -7.58 -10.74 -11.45
N GLY A 24 -6.78 -11.12 -12.46
CA GLY A 24 -7.04 -10.87 -13.87
C GLY A 24 -6.03 -9.94 -14.53
N GLU A 25 -5.89 -10.04 -15.85
CA GLU A 25 -4.86 -9.34 -16.63
C GLU A 25 -4.93 -7.81 -16.54
N ASN A 26 -6.08 -7.22 -16.18
CA ASN A 26 -6.24 -5.78 -16.00
C ASN A 26 -5.54 -5.26 -14.72
N PHE A 27 -5.15 -6.14 -13.80
CA PHE A 27 -4.38 -5.78 -12.62
C PHE A 27 -2.89 -5.65 -12.97
N LYS A 28 -2.33 -4.45 -12.80
CA LYS A 28 -0.96 -4.13 -13.18
C LYS A 28 -0.08 -4.02 -11.94
N ASN A 29 0.83 -4.97 -11.79
CA ASN A 29 1.85 -4.98 -10.75
C ASN A 29 2.81 -3.78 -10.91
N ARG A 30 2.87 -2.93 -9.89
CA ARG A 30 3.80 -1.79 -9.73
C ARG A 30 4.45 -1.85 -8.34
N GLY A 31 4.78 -3.06 -7.89
CA GLY A 31 5.56 -3.27 -6.67
C GLY A 31 7.04 -3.08 -6.92
N LEU A 32 7.75 -2.54 -5.92
CA LEU A 32 9.21 -2.47 -5.92
C LEU A 32 9.76 -2.99 -4.59
N GLY A 33 10.65 -3.98 -4.65
CA GLY A 33 11.18 -4.63 -3.46
C GLY A 33 11.88 -3.67 -2.50
N GLY A 34 11.55 -3.77 -1.22
CA GLY A 34 12.13 -2.91 -0.18
C GLY A 34 11.62 -1.47 -0.15
N GLU A 35 10.64 -1.13 -1.00
CA GLU A 35 10.16 0.24 -1.12
C GLU A 35 9.54 0.79 0.16
N THR A 36 9.77 2.08 0.41
CA THR A 36 9.20 2.84 1.54
C THR A 36 8.25 3.90 1.01
N THR A 37 7.44 4.50 1.89
CA THR A 37 6.58 5.63 1.47
C THR A 37 7.36 6.82 0.91
N ALA A 38 8.58 7.06 1.38
CA ALA A 38 9.43 8.13 0.86
C ALA A 38 9.89 7.84 -0.58
N GLY A 39 10.41 6.64 -0.84
CA GLY A 39 10.82 6.26 -2.19
C GLY A 39 9.64 6.15 -3.16
N LEU A 40 8.48 5.66 -2.69
CA LEU A 40 7.25 5.65 -3.46
C LEU A 40 6.89 7.05 -4.00
N LYS A 41 6.99 8.11 -3.18
CA LYS A 41 6.65 9.48 -3.62
C LYS A 41 7.50 9.96 -4.80
N GLU A 42 8.74 9.49 -4.94
CA GLU A 42 9.64 9.90 -6.02
C GLU A 42 9.20 9.41 -7.41
N TRP A 43 8.46 8.29 -7.47
CA TRP A 43 8.07 7.68 -8.74
C TRP A 43 6.57 7.47 -8.91
N PHE A 44 5.78 7.52 -7.83
CA PHE A 44 4.32 7.42 -7.87
C PHE A 44 3.67 8.38 -8.88
N PRO A 45 4.07 9.67 -8.99
CA PRO A 45 3.49 10.58 -9.99
C PRO A 45 3.57 10.03 -11.42
N ARG A 46 4.70 9.39 -11.78
CA ARG A 46 4.95 8.86 -13.13
C ARG A 46 4.02 7.70 -13.51
N ILE A 47 3.45 7.01 -12.54
CA ILE A 47 2.48 5.93 -12.77
C ILE A 47 1.04 6.43 -12.61
N ALA A 48 0.78 7.33 -11.67
CA ALA A 48 -0.54 7.87 -11.39
C ALA A 48 -1.06 8.80 -12.50
N GLU A 49 -0.17 9.43 -13.29
CA GLU A 49 -0.57 10.28 -14.42
C GLU A 49 -1.01 9.51 -15.66
N LYS A 50 -0.70 8.21 -15.75
CA LYS A 50 -1.07 7.36 -16.89
C LYS A 50 -2.51 6.87 -16.73
N PRO A 51 -3.26 6.58 -17.81
CA PRO A 51 -4.63 6.10 -17.72
C PRO A 51 -4.78 4.81 -16.90
N HIS A 52 -5.71 4.81 -15.94
CA HIS A 52 -6.08 3.68 -15.07
C HIS A 52 -7.45 3.92 -14.42
N ALA A 53 -8.11 2.86 -13.94
CA ALA A 53 -9.41 2.91 -13.28
C ALA A 53 -9.28 3.22 -11.79
N ALA A 54 -8.31 2.58 -11.13
CA ALA A 54 -8.08 2.69 -9.70
C ALA A 54 -6.66 2.27 -9.32
N ILE A 55 -6.26 2.64 -8.10
CA ILE A 55 -5.01 2.24 -7.47
C ILE A 55 -5.35 1.47 -6.19
N ILE A 56 -4.82 0.27 -6.02
CA ILE A 56 -4.72 -0.40 -4.73
C ILE A 56 -3.31 -0.18 -4.20
N LEU A 57 -3.23 0.43 -3.02
CA LEU A 57 -1.97 0.80 -2.39
C LEU A 57 -1.75 -0.05 -1.14
N LEU A 58 -0.65 -0.82 -1.14
CA LEU A 58 -0.18 -1.60 0.00
C LEU A 58 1.31 -1.31 0.21
N ILE A 59 1.62 -0.47 1.21
CA ILE A 59 2.99 -0.10 1.53
C ILE A 59 3.12 0.29 3.00
N GLY A 60 4.34 0.25 3.53
CA GLY A 60 4.66 0.85 4.83
C GLY A 60 5.48 -0.04 5.75
N ILE A 61 5.47 -1.37 5.54
CA ILE A 61 6.21 -2.28 6.42
C ILE A 61 7.72 -2.00 6.40
N ASN A 62 8.27 -1.61 5.25
CA ASN A 62 9.69 -1.28 5.13
C ASN A 62 10.07 0.02 5.85
N ASN A 63 9.14 0.95 6.08
CA ASN A 63 9.41 2.14 6.89
C ASN A 63 9.77 1.76 8.33
N LEU A 64 9.27 0.62 8.81
CA LEU A 64 9.43 0.13 10.18
C LEU A 64 10.69 -0.74 10.35
N LYS A 65 11.44 -1.00 9.27
CA LYS A 65 12.70 -1.77 9.31
C LYS A 65 13.82 -1.08 10.08
N SER A 66 13.92 0.25 10.05
CA SER A 66 15.05 0.94 10.69
C SER A 66 14.95 1.01 12.21
N GLY A 67 13.79 0.72 12.79
CA GLY A 67 13.54 0.82 14.24
C GLY A 67 13.65 2.23 14.80
N GLU A 68 13.74 3.24 13.94
CA GLU A 68 13.76 4.63 14.37
C GLU A 68 12.44 4.98 15.04
N LYS A 69 12.51 5.63 16.20
CA LYS A 69 11.32 6.06 16.98
C LYS A 69 10.30 6.87 16.18
N ASN A 70 10.75 7.60 15.15
CA ASN A 70 9.91 8.45 14.32
C ASN A 70 9.40 7.77 13.03
N SER A 71 9.78 6.51 12.77
CA SER A 71 9.38 5.77 11.55
C SER A 71 7.87 5.73 11.36
N ILE A 72 7.10 5.40 12.40
CA ILE A 72 5.64 5.36 12.39
C ILE A 72 5.03 6.72 12.04
N ASN A 73 5.53 7.80 12.67
CA ASN A 73 5.00 9.15 12.43
C ASN A 73 5.31 9.62 11.01
N ARG A 74 6.52 9.32 10.49
CA ARG A 74 6.88 9.63 9.10
C ARG A 74 6.03 8.84 8.11
N TYR A 75 5.86 7.54 8.34
CA TYR A 75 4.95 6.71 7.54
C TYR A 75 3.54 7.30 7.49
N LEU A 76 2.96 7.64 8.65
CA LEU A 76 1.62 8.23 8.71
C LEU A 76 1.57 9.58 7.97
N ALA A 77 2.56 10.46 8.18
CA ALA A 77 2.64 11.74 7.49
C ALA A 77 2.71 11.56 5.97
N ASP A 78 3.54 10.64 5.49
CA ASP A 78 3.68 10.35 4.07
C ASP A 78 2.39 9.81 3.45
N MET A 79 1.72 8.89 4.14
CA MET A 79 0.43 8.38 3.70
C MET A 79 -0.64 9.45 3.69
N TYR A 80 -0.66 10.36 4.68
CA TYR A 80 -1.58 11.49 4.67
C TYR A 80 -1.35 12.40 3.47
N GLU A 81 -0.09 12.74 3.18
CA GLU A 81 0.28 13.58 2.05
C GLU A 81 -0.11 12.95 0.72
N LEU A 82 0.30 11.70 0.49
CA LEU A 82 0.03 10.95 -0.73
C LEU A 82 -1.49 10.80 -0.98
N CYS A 83 -2.24 10.36 0.04
CA CYS A 83 -3.69 10.20 -0.11
C CYS A 83 -4.42 11.54 -0.27
N ASN A 84 -4.01 12.60 0.42
CA ASN A 84 -4.61 13.93 0.21
C ASN A 84 -4.35 14.45 -1.20
N GLU A 85 -3.13 14.27 -1.72
CA GLU A 85 -2.77 14.76 -3.04
C GLU A 85 -3.53 14.03 -4.16
N TYR A 86 -3.72 12.72 -4.04
CA TYR A 86 -4.23 11.90 -5.15
C TYR A 86 -5.69 11.43 -5.00
N SER A 87 -6.32 11.56 -3.83
CA SER A 87 -7.73 11.15 -3.65
C SER A 87 -8.73 11.89 -4.54
N GLY A 88 -8.41 13.11 -4.99
CA GLY A 88 -9.20 13.85 -5.99
C GLY A 88 -8.81 13.57 -7.44
N LYS A 89 -7.68 12.88 -7.67
CA LYS A 89 -7.11 12.61 -9.00
C LYS A 89 -7.39 11.19 -9.47
N ALA A 90 -7.43 10.23 -8.54
CA ALA A 90 -7.62 8.81 -8.81
C ALA A 90 -8.44 8.15 -7.71
N LYS A 91 -9.16 7.08 -8.04
CA LYS A 91 -9.80 6.21 -7.05
C LYS A 91 -8.73 5.38 -6.35
N ILE A 92 -8.47 5.64 -5.08
CA ILE A 92 -7.44 4.94 -4.29
C ILE A 92 -8.11 4.05 -3.24
N PHE A 93 -7.70 2.79 -3.22
CA PHE A 93 -8.02 1.84 -2.15
C PHE A 93 -6.76 1.58 -1.34
N LEU A 94 -6.84 1.89 -0.05
CA LEU A 94 -5.74 1.66 0.86
C LEU A 94 -5.90 0.27 1.51
N VAL A 95 -4.83 -0.51 1.49
CA VAL A 95 -4.71 -1.76 2.23
C VAL A 95 -3.82 -1.48 3.43
N GLY A 96 -4.29 -1.89 4.61
CA GLY A 96 -3.53 -1.70 5.84
C GLY A 96 -2.22 -2.47 5.78
N ILE A 97 -1.23 -2.05 6.58
CA ILE A 97 -0.03 -2.86 6.75
C ILE A 97 -0.47 -4.23 7.27
N LEU A 98 -0.06 -5.27 6.55
CA LEU A 98 -0.45 -6.64 6.87
C LEU A 98 0.21 -7.11 8.18
N PRO A 99 -0.44 -8.01 8.94
CA PRO A 99 0.17 -8.59 10.12
C PRO A 99 1.42 -9.39 9.74
N ILE A 100 2.38 -9.41 10.65
CA ILE A 100 3.64 -10.15 10.53
C ILE A 100 3.64 -11.36 11.46
N ASN A 101 4.44 -12.36 11.11
CA ASN A 101 4.85 -13.36 12.09
C ASN A 101 5.96 -12.74 12.96
N GLU A 102 5.58 -12.23 14.14
CA GLU A 102 6.50 -11.52 15.04
C GLU A 102 7.74 -12.35 15.40
N GLN A 103 7.59 -13.66 15.57
CA GLN A 103 8.71 -14.54 15.90
C GLN A 103 9.77 -14.58 14.78
N MET A 104 9.34 -14.54 13.52
CA MET A 104 10.23 -14.56 12.35
C MET A 104 10.71 -13.16 11.95
N ALA A 105 9.89 -12.14 12.18
CA ALA A 105 10.14 -10.79 11.70
C ALA A 105 10.88 -9.89 12.69
N GLN A 106 10.96 -10.26 13.98
CA GLN A 106 11.60 -9.44 15.02
C GLN A 106 13.05 -9.02 14.73
N GLU A 107 13.78 -9.77 13.91
CA GLU A 107 15.17 -9.45 13.54
C GLU A 107 15.26 -8.35 12.47
N PHE A 108 14.16 -8.07 11.77
CA PHE A 108 14.13 -7.17 10.61
C PHE A 108 13.08 -6.07 10.71
N ILE A 109 12.03 -6.26 11.52
CA ILE A 109 10.92 -5.33 11.71
C ILE A 109 10.81 -5.02 13.20
N HIS A 110 10.97 -3.74 13.53
CA HIS A 110 10.91 -3.25 14.91
C HIS A 110 9.51 -2.72 15.22
N CYS A 111 8.49 -3.57 15.08
CA CYS A 111 7.09 -3.22 15.33
C CYS A 111 6.29 -4.49 15.66
N THR A 112 5.28 -4.38 16.54
CA THR A 112 4.36 -5.49 16.86
C THR A 112 3.08 -5.42 16.03
N ASN A 113 2.33 -6.52 15.93
CA ASN A 113 1.02 -6.52 15.29
C ASN A 113 0.02 -5.58 15.96
N ASP A 114 0.07 -5.42 17.28
CA ASP A 114 -0.75 -4.44 18.02
C ASP A 114 -0.43 -3.01 17.57
N GLU A 115 0.83 -2.70 17.30
CA GLU A 115 1.24 -1.41 16.78
C GLU A 115 0.81 -1.23 15.31
N LEU A 116 0.96 -2.26 14.48
CA LEU A 116 0.45 -2.26 13.10
C LEU A 116 -1.06 -2.04 13.05
N GLU A 117 -1.81 -2.67 13.94
CA GLU A 117 -3.26 -2.47 14.06
C GLU A 117 -3.58 -1.03 14.45
N LYS A 118 -2.90 -0.46 15.46
CA LYS A 118 -3.07 0.95 15.85
C LYS A 118 -2.73 1.91 14.70
N ILE A 119 -1.73 1.60 13.89
CA ILE A 119 -1.37 2.36 12.70
C ILE A 119 -2.51 2.32 11.67
N ASN A 120 -3.01 1.11 11.38
CA ASN A 120 -4.13 0.91 10.46
C ASN A 120 -5.39 1.65 10.95
N GLU A 121 -5.70 1.60 12.25
CA GLU A 121 -6.82 2.33 12.85
C GLU A 121 -6.67 3.85 12.74
N LYS A 122 -5.46 4.40 12.84
CA LYS A 122 -5.22 5.83 12.62
C LYS A 122 -5.53 6.24 11.18
N LEU A 123 -5.10 5.46 10.20
CA LEU A 123 -5.37 5.75 8.79
C LEU A 123 -6.86 5.56 8.44
N LYS A 124 -7.53 4.55 9.02
CA LYS A 124 -8.96 4.27 8.86
C LYS A 124 -9.87 5.44 9.21
N LYS A 125 -9.44 6.31 10.13
CA LYS A 125 -10.19 7.52 10.51
C LYS A 125 -10.38 8.50 9.35
N LYS A 126 -9.53 8.44 8.32
CA LYS A 126 -9.58 9.35 7.16
C LYS A 126 -9.93 8.66 5.84
N TRP A 127 -9.52 7.41 5.66
CA TRP A 127 -9.83 6.64 4.45
C TRP A 127 -10.31 5.24 4.79
N PRO A 128 -11.25 4.66 4.02
CA PRO A 128 -11.58 3.26 4.18
C PRO A 128 -10.35 2.39 3.89
N ILE A 129 -10.01 1.49 4.81
CA ILE A 129 -8.87 0.57 4.68
C ILE A 129 -9.34 -0.86 4.67
N GLN A 130 -8.81 -1.63 3.72
CA GLN A 130 -9.03 -3.06 3.63
C GLN A 130 -7.98 -3.82 4.45
N SER A 131 -8.40 -4.87 5.16
CA SER A 131 -7.52 -5.74 5.95
C SER A 131 -6.97 -6.93 5.16
N ASN A 132 -7.47 -7.16 3.95
CA ASN A 132 -6.97 -8.20 3.05
C ASN A 132 -7.21 -7.83 1.58
N MET A 133 -6.46 -8.48 0.68
CA MET A 133 -6.57 -8.33 -0.77
C MET A 133 -7.69 -9.19 -1.38
N SER A 134 -8.15 -10.23 -0.68
CA SER A 134 -9.13 -11.20 -1.19
C SER A 134 -10.55 -10.62 -1.34
N ASN A 135 -10.87 -9.53 -0.64
CA ASN A 135 -12.17 -8.87 -0.73
C ASN A 135 -12.27 -7.83 -1.86
N MET A 136 -11.31 -7.80 -2.80
CA MET A 136 -11.27 -6.78 -3.85
C MET A 136 -12.40 -6.91 -4.89
N SER A 137 -13.02 -8.08 -5.04
CA SER A 137 -14.24 -8.25 -5.84
C SER A 137 -15.45 -7.49 -5.27
N MET A 138 -15.44 -7.15 -3.98
CA MET A 138 -16.49 -6.33 -3.34
C MET A 138 -16.28 -4.81 -3.51
N LEU A 139 -15.17 -4.37 -4.12
CA LEU A 139 -14.87 -2.94 -4.32
C LEU A 139 -15.64 -2.30 -5.48
N GLY A 140 -16.56 -3.04 -6.11
CA GLY A 140 -17.25 -2.61 -7.33
C GLY A 140 -16.28 -2.27 -8.46
N LEU A 141 -15.11 -2.91 -8.44
CA LEU A 141 -14.17 -2.89 -9.54
C LEU A 141 -14.70 -3.86 -10.61
N PRO A 142 -14.68 -3.46 -11.90
CA PRO A 142 -15.22 -4.27 -12.98
C PRO A 142 -14.51 -5.62 -13.12
#